data_AF-A0AA37CY57-F1
#
_entry.id   AF-A0AA37CY57-F1
#
_cell.length_a   1.000
_cell.length_b   1.000
_cell.length_c   1.000
_cell.angle_alpha   90.00
_cell.angle_beta   90.00
_cell.angle_gamma   90.00
#
_symmetry.space_group_name_H-M   'P 1'
#
loop_
_entity.id
_entity.type
_entity.pdbx_description
1 polymer ?
#
loop_
_entity_poly.entity_id
_entity_poly.type
_entity_poly.pdbx_seq_one_letter_code
_entity_poly.pdbx_strand_id
1 'polypeptide(L)'
;MGRLYRPHGYSLFFASELDKLTLSDESGRAFPLTSASKQALYAIPGALVQRFEFDPFTLELELCYGDARTALVRTRLINHTDAPLTLKLNWQGELLNQWDANKTVAEQYPAWTRIISQTERGVAFQFGKLRSTWNIMQSGSASYRIDRTLPSRTTLDEQGLGYVSEASLTLAAKGQQDIYTLQSYVHSSADASRFEQSRQALLARPRQPFRRRHPPLGGLPGARPLQSGDPGVGAAHRGQGDGDPQRQLALPRRRHPARRGHPLQHRPLVRRGLGLGQLEARLCHGPLQPRGSQEQRARHV
;
A
#
# COMPACT_ATOMS: atom_id res chain seq x y z
N MET A 1 17.74 -37.80 -15.39
CA MET A 1 17.64 -36.43 -15.95
C MET A 1 17.48 -35.41 -14.83
N GLY A 2 18.02 -34.20 -14.98
CA GLY A 2 18.20 -33.24 -13.89
C GLY A 2 16.90 -32.59 -13.38
N ARG A 3 16.83 -32.34 -12.06
CA ARG A 3 15.70 -31.67 -11.41
C ARG A 3 15.79 -30.16 -11.63
N LEU A 4 14.69 -29.53 -12.04
CA LEU A 4 14.58 -28.08 -12.16
C LEU A 4 14.63 -27.42 -10.76
N TYR A 5 15.79 -26.89 -10.35
CA TYR A 5 15.91 -26.12 -9.11
C TYR A 5 15.48 -24.67 -9.38
N ARG A 6 14.42 -24.20 -8.70
CA ARG A 6 13.88 -22.84 -8.89
C ARG A 6 13.91 -22.02 -7.57
N PRO A 7 15.07 -21.49 -7.15
CA PRO A 7 15.18 -20.62 -5.99
C PRO A 7 14.96 -19.16 -6.39
N HIS A 8 13.72 -18.70 -6.42
CA HIS A 8 13.38 -17.27 -6.43
C HIS A 8 12.39 -17.05 -5.28
N GLY A 9 12.91 -16.86 -4.06
CA GLY A 9 12.15 -17.02 -2.82
C GLY A 9 12.48 -16.01 -1.73
N TYR A 10 12.63 -14.73 -2.09
CA TYR A 10 12.79 -13.62 -1.14
C TYR A 10 11.96 -12.43 -1.58
N SER A 11 11.14 -11.89 -0.67
CA SER A 11 10.49 -10.60 -0.86
C SER A 11 11.50 -9.50 -0.57
N LEU A 12 11.79 -8.68 -1.58
CA LEU A 12 12.74 -7.57 -1.48
C LEU A 12 11.97 -6.25 -1.56
N PHE A 13 12.17 -5.40 -0.55
CA PHE A 13 11.71 -4.02 -0.57
C PHE A 13 12.69 -3.19 -1.40
N PHE A 14 12.20 -2.55 -2.46
CA PHE A 14 13.05 -1.74 -3.35
C PHE A 14 12.92 -0.24 -3.11
N ALA A 15 11.88 0.21 -2.38
CA ALA A 15 11.60 1.60 -2.07
C ALA A 15 10.90 1.70 -0.70
N SER A 16 11.06 2.81 0.02
CA SER A 16 10.33 3.12 1.27
C SER A 16 8.97 3.76 1.00
N GLU A 17 8.92 4.63 -0.02
CA GLU A 17 7.73 5.24 -0.60
C GLU A 17 7.94 5.29 -2.12
N LEU A 18 7.06 4.63 -2.88
CA LEU A 18 7.06 4.65 -4.34
C LEU A 18 5.67 5.10 -4.81
N ASP A 19 5.65 5.95 -5.83
CA ASP A 19 4.44 6.58 -6.38
C ASP A 19 3.56 7.32 -5.38
N LYS A 20 4.19 7.98 -4.40
CA LYS A 20 3.51 8.76 -3.38
C LYS A 20 2.91 10.03 -3.98
N LEU A 21 1.58 10.08 -4.04
CA LEU A 21 0.82 11.27 -4.43
C LEU A 21 0.80 12.32 -3.32
N THR A 22 1.09 13.56 -3.71
CA THR A 22 0.81 14.78 -2.97
C THR A 22 -0.05 15.72 -3.82
N LEU A 23 -0.85 16.56 -3.17
CA LEU A 23 -1.83 17.44 -3.80
C LEU A 23 -1.63 18.87 -3.30
N SER A 24 -1.82 19.85 -4.19
CA SER A 24 -1.92 21.28 -3.86
C SER A 24 -2.92 21.99 -4.77
N ASP A 25 -3.36 23.18 -4.37
CA ASP A 25 -4.17 24.07 -5.22
C ASP A 25 -3.30 24.86 -6.22
N GLU A 26 -3.94 25.69 -7.06
CA GLU A 26 -3.22 26.54 -8.02
C GLU A 26 -2.23 27.51 -7.34
N SER A 27 -2.54 28.01 -6.15
CA SER A 27 -1.68 28.89 -5.37
C SER A 27 -0.46 28.18 -4.75
N GLY A 28 -0.46 26.84 -4.75
CA GLY A 28 0.59 26.02 -4.16
C GLY A 28 0.32 25.63 -2.70
N ARG A 29 -0.87 25.93 -2.15
CA ARG A 29 -1.26 25.47 -0.82
C ARG A 29 -1.43 23.96 -0.85
N ALA A 30 -0.64 23.24 -0.06
CA ALA A 30 -0.70 21.79 0.02
C ALA A 30 -1.99 21.30 0.71
N PHE A 31 -2.43 20.10 0.30
CA PHE A 31 -3.44 19.28 0.99
C PHE A 31 -2.77 18.02 1.56
N PRO A 32 -2.13 18.09 2.74
CA PRO A 32 -1.60 16.90 3.41
C PRO A 32 -2.71 15.88 3.64
N LEU A 33 -2.49 14.60 3.31
CA LEU A 33 -3.50 13.55 3.54
C LEU A 33 -3.93 13.44 5.01
N THR A 34 -3.06 13.84 5.94
CA THR A 34 -3.33 13.91 7.38
C THR A 34 -4.28 15.03 7.79
N SER A 35 -4.50 16.06 6.96
CA SER A 35 -5.45 17.16 7.22
C SER A 35 -6.83 16.93 6.60
N ALA A 36 -7.08 15.74 6.03
CA ALA A 36 -8.42 15.34 5.61
C ALA A 36 -9.34 15.20 6.84
N SER A 37 -10.54 15.80 6.76
CA SER A 37 -11.55 15.83 7.84
C SER A 37 -12.11 14.44 8.15
N LYS A 38 -12.15 13.55 7.15
CA LYS A 38 -12.37 12.10 7.35
C LYS A 38 -11.37 11.28 6.56
N GLN A 39 -10.97 10.14 7.15
CA GLN A 39 -10.01 9.20 6.58
C GLN A 39 -10.53 7.78 6.80
N ALA A 40 -10.62 7.00 5.73
CA ALA A 40 -10.98 5.58 5.77
C ALA A 40 -9.92 4.75 5.04
N LEU A 41 -9.51 3.65 5.65
CA LEU A 41 -8.65 2.62 5.08
C LEU A 41 -9.31 1.27 5.34
N TYR A 42 -9.64 0.54 4.29
CA TYR A 42 -10.27 -0.77 4.40
C TYR A 42 -9.86 -1.69 3.25
N ALA A 43 -9.91 -3.00 3.51
CA ALA A 43 -9.71 -4.02 2.51
C ALA A 43 -11.05 -4.66 2.15
N ILE A 44 -11.24 -4.95 0.88
CA ILE A 44 -12.31 -5.79 0.35
C ILE A 44 -11.67 -6.97 -0.39
N PRO A 45 -12.40 -8.07 -0.69
CA PRO A 45 -11.84 -9.22 -1.39
C PRO A 45 -11.11 -8.83 -2.69
N GLY A 46 -9.78 -8.87 -2.65
CA GLY A 46 -8.91 -8.54 -3.79
C GLY A 46 -8.75 -7.05 -4.10
N ALA A 47 -9.05 -6.12 -3.18
CA ALA A 47 -8.66 -4.71 -3.32
C ALA A 47 -8.39 -4.00 -1.97
N LEU A 48 -7.49 -3.02 -1.98
CA LEU A 48 -7.32 -2.06 -0.88
C LEU A 48 -7.95 -0.72 -1.27
N VAL A 49 -8.72 -0.12 -0.36
CA VAL A 49 -9.32 1.20 -0.56
C VAL A 49 -8.85 2.17 0.52
N GLN A 50 -8.42 3.36 0.09
CA GLN A 50 -8.23 4.53 0.93
C GLN A 50 -9.14 5.65 0.46
N ARG A 51 -9.75 6.38 1.39
CA ARG A 51 -10.58 7.56 1.11
C ARG A 51 -10.23 8.69 2.07
N PHE A 52 -10.00 9.87 1.52
CA PHE A 52 -9.65 11.10 2.22
C PHE A 52 -10.66 12.18 1.82
N GLU A 53 -11.41 12.71 2.78
CA GLU A 53 -12.37 13.79 2.57
C GLU A 53 -11.76 15.12 2.99
N PHE A 54 -11.71 16.08 2.07
CA PHE A 54 -11.42 17.48 2.32
C PHE A 54 -12.69 18.29 1.99
N ASP A 55 -12.80 19.51 2.53
CA ASP A 55 -13.98 20.35 2.30
C ASP A 55 -14.25 20.63 0.80
N PRO A 56 -13.24 20.98 -0.04
CA PRO A 56 -13.48 21.19 -1.47
C PRO A 56 -13.55 19.89 -2.31
N PHE A 57 -12.97 18.77 -1.88
CA PHE A 57 -12.92 17.54 -2.69
C PHE A 57 -12.70 16.25 -1.88
N THR A 58 -13.05 15.10 -2.46
CA THR A 58 -12.63 13.78 -1.99
C THR A 58 -11.55 13.19 -2.90
N LEU A 59 -10.55 12.58 -2.27
CA LEU A 59 -9.60 11.65 -2.90
C LEU A 59 -9.97 10.21 -2.50
N GLU A 60 -10.23 9.35 -3.49
CA GLU A 60 -10.26 7.89 -3.30
C GLU A 60 -9.09 7.25 -4.04
N LEU A 61 -8.44 6.29 -3.39
CA LEU A 61 -7.42 5.43 -3.98
C LEU A 61 -7.87 3.98 -3.85
N GLU A 62 -8.03 3.27 -4.95
CA GLU A 62 -8.36 1.83 -4.96
C GLU A 62 -7.29 1.04 -5.71
N LEU A 63 -6.72 0.03 -5.06
CA LEU A 63 -5.67 -0.83 -5.61
C LEU A 63 -6.21 -2.23 -5.86
N CYS A 64 -5.99 -2.78 -7.05
CA CYS A 64 -6.26 -4.18 -7.36
C CYS A 64 -5.21 -4.75 -8.34
N TYR A 65 -5.16 -6.08 -8.50
CA TYR A 65 -4.30 -6.71 -9.51
C TYR A 65 -5.04 -6.85 -10.85
N GLY A 66 -4.42 -6.36 -11.93
CA GLY A 66 -4.87 -6.55 -13.31
C GLY A 66 -4.49 -7.93 -13.83
N ASP A 67 -3.26 -8.37 -13.55
CA ASP A 67 -2.76 -9.72 -13.83
C ASP A 67 -1.68 -10.15 -12.80
N ALA A 68 -0.89 -11.18 -13.11
CA ALA A 68 0.13 -11.76 -12.24
C ALA A 68 1.45 -10.96 -12.16
N ARG A 69 1.57 -9.83 -12.87
CA ARG A 69 2.74 -8.95 -12.95
C ARG A 69 2.40 -7.46 -12.83
N THR A 70 1.16 -7.08 -13.09
CA THR A 70 0.69 -5.68 -13.06
C THR A 70 -0.43 -5.46 -12.04
N ALA A 71 -0.17 -4.58 -11.08
CA ALA A 71 -1.17 -3.95 -10.23
C ALA A 71 -1.70 -2.66 -10.87
N LEU A 72 -2.92 -2.27 -10.49
CA LEU A 72 -3.58 -1.02 -10.89
C LEU A 72 -4.04 -0.26 -9.65
N VAL A 73 -3.67 1.02 -9.60
CA VAL A 73 -4.20 1.99 -8.65
C VAL A 73 -5.13 2.94 -9.40
N ARG A 74 -6.41 2.99 -9.03
CA ARG A 74 -7.34 4.04 -9.43
C ARG A 74 -7.27 5.18 -8.42
N THR A 75 -6.83 6.33 -8.86
CA THR A 75 -6.93 7.60 -8.14
C THR A 75 -8.17 8.33 -8.65
N ARG A 76 -9.22 8.41 -7.83
CA ARG A 76 -10.42 9.21 -8.13
C ARG A 76 -10.40 10.50 -7.32
N LEU A 77 -10.63 11.61 -8.01
CA LEU A 77 -10.85 12.92 -7.41
C LEU A 77 -12.29 13.35 -7.69
N ILE A 78 -13.00 13.82 -6.66
CA ILE A 78 -14.41 14.25 -6.70
C ILE A 78 -14.48 15.68 -6.16
N ASN A 79 -14.83 16.65 -6.99
CA ASN A 79 -15.04 18.04 -6.58
C ASN A 79 -16.40 18.19 -5.90
N HIS A 80 -16.43 18.80 -4.71
CA HIS A 80 -17.67 19.08 -3.97
C HIS A 80 -18.18 20.51 -4.14
N THR A 81 -17.40 21.38 -4.77
CA THR A 81 -17.73 22.79 -4.98
C THR A 81 -18.62 23.01 -6.21
N ASP A 82 -19.33 24.13 -6.23
CA ASP A 82 -20.17 24.60 -7.34
C ASP A 82 -19.36 25.35 -8.43
N ALA A 83 -18.03 25.38 -8.30
CA ALA A 83 -17.10 25.96 -9.27
C ALA A 83 -16.11 24.89 -9.78
N PRO A 84 -15.44 25.11 -10.92
CA PRO A 84 -14.30 24.28 -11.31
C PRO A 84 -13.18 24.31 -10.25
N LEU A 85 -12.55 23.17 -9.99
CA LEU A 85 -11.46 23.03 -9.04
C LEU A 85 -10.23 22.46 -9.73
N THR A 86 -9.17 23.26 -9.84
CA THR A 86 -7.86 22.78 -10.31
C THR A 86 -7.02 22.30 -9.15
N LEU A 87 -6.45 21.10 -9.30
CA LEU A 87 -5.47 20.52 -8.41
C LEU A 87 -4.14 20.33 -9.15
N LYS A 88 -3.04 20.62 -8.47
CA LYS A 88 -1.69 20.20 -8.84
C LYS A 88 -1.41 18.86 -8.17
N LEU A 89 -1.02 17.88 -8.98
CA LEU A 89 -0.70 16.52 -8.56
C LEU A 89 0.80 16.31 -8.73
N ASN A 90 1.46 15.85 -7.67
CA ASN A 90 2.87 15.50 -7.69
C ASN A 90 3.03 14.07 -7.16
N TRP A 91 3.60 13.18 -7.98
CA TRP A 91 3.98 11.82 -7.58
C TRP A 91 5.50 11.76 -7.44
N GLN A 92 5.97 11.25 -6.30
CA GLN A 92 7.39 11.04 -6.05
C GLN A 92 7.69 9.60 -5.63
N GLY A 93 8.93 9.17 -5.85
CA GLY A 93 9.43 7.89 -5.35
C GLY A 93 10.92 7.74 -5.58
N GLU A 94 11.58 6.94 -4.75
CA GLU A 94 13.03 6.73 -4.74
C GLU A 94 13.35 5.27 -4.40
N LEU A 95 14.35 4.69 -5.07
CA LEU A 95 14.84 3.36 -4.69
C LEU A 95 15.65 3.43 -3.39
N LEU A 96 15.52 2.43 -2.52
CA LEU A 96 16.30 2.34 -1.28
C LEU A 96 17.80 2.34 -1.60
N ASN A 97 18.51 3.37 -1.13
CA ASN A 97 19.96 3.40 -1.20
C ASN A 97 20.64 2.74 0.01
N GLN A 98 19.95 2.58 1.14
CA GLN A 98 20.47 1.87 2.33
C GLN A 98 20.17 0.36 2.27
N TRP A 99 21.15 -0.46 2.65
CA TRP A 99 21.02 -1.91 2.78
C TRP A 99 20.79 -2.33 4.24
N ASP A 100 21.59 -1.77 5.15
CA ASP A 100 21.44 -1.92 6.60
C ASP A 100 21.74 -0.59 7.30
N ALA A 101 21.88 -0.58 8.63
CA ALA A 101 22.12 0.64 9.40
C ALA A 101 23.51 1.28 9.16
N ASN A 102 24.45 0.55 8.56
CA ASN A 102 25.85 0.93 8.42
C ASN A 102 26.34 0.91 6.96
N LYS A 103 25.55 0.40 6.01
CA LYS A 103 25.95 0.21 4.61
C LYS A 103 24.85 0.55 3.62
N THR A 104 25.26 1.17 2.53
CA THR A 104 24.46 1.34 1.32
C THR A 104 24.36 0.05 0.50
N VAL A 105 23.37 0.00 -0.38
CA VAL A 105 23.20 -1.05 -1.41
C VAL A 105 24.39 -1.06 -2.36
N ALA A 106 24.96 0.11 -2.70
CA ALA A 106 26.12 0.22 -3.57
C ALA A 106 27.39 -0.37 -2.93
N GLU A 107 27.63 -0.15 -1.63
CA GLU A 107 28.76 -0.75 -0.91
C GLU A 107 28.61 -2.26 -0.73
N GLN A 108 27.38 -2.74 -0.48
CA GLN A 108 27.13 -4.17 -0.29
C GLN A 108 27.11 -4.95 -1.61
N TYR A 109 26.71 -4.31 -2.72
CA TYR A 109 26.62 -4.92 -4.05
C TYR A 109 27.14 -3.99 -5.16
N PRO A 110 28.47 -3.69 -5.21
CA PRO A 110 29.04 -2.67 -6.10
C PRO A 110 28.89 -3.00 -7.60
N ALA A 111 28.75 -4.28 -7.95
CA ALA A 111 28.49 -4.73 -9.32
C ALA A 111 26.99 -4.74 -9.70
N TRP A 112 26.07 -4.42 -8.78
CA TRP A 112 24.64 -4.43 -9.06
C TRP A 112 24.17 -3.10 -9.64
N THR A 113 24.04 -3.05 -10.97
CA THR A 113 23.48 -1.89 -11.64
C THR A 113 21.99 -1.75 -11.36
N ARG A 114 21.59 -0.52 -11.06
CA ARG A 114 20.19 -0.08 -10.91
C ARG A 114 20.09 1.19 -11.73
N ILE A 115 19.14 1.24 -12.66
CA ILE A 115 18.99 2.36 -13.60
C ILE A 115 17.54 2.84 -13.48
N ILE A 116 17.34 4.15 -13.46
CA ILE A 116 16.03 4.78 -13.66
C ILE A 116 15.99 5.40 -15.05
N SER A 117 14.81 5.37 -15.67
CA SER A 117 14.58 5.90 -17.01
C SER A 117 13.16 6.45 -17.12
N GLN A 118 13.00 7.51 -17.90
CA GLN A 118 11.67 8.03 -18.25
C GLN A 118 11.07 7.18 -19.37
N THR A 119 9.76 7.00 -19.34
CA THR A 119 8.97 6.39 -20.42
C THR A 119 7.94 7.40 -20.93
N GLU A 120 7.26 7.07 -22.03
CA GLU A 120 6.18 7.90 -22.61
C GLU A 120 5.10 8.30 -21.57
N ARG A 121 4.85 7.48 -20.55
CA ARG A 121 3.71 7.63 -19.62
C ARG A 121 4.09 7.53 -18.14
N GLY A 122 5.37 7.72 -17.80
CA GLY A 122 5.86 7.61 -16.42
C GLY A 122 7.32 7.17 -16.36
N VAL A 123 7.66 6.23 -15.48
CA VAL A 123 9.06 5.82 -15.21
C VAL A 123 9.24 4.32 -15.27
N ALA A 124 10.48 3.89 -15.55
CA ALA A 124 10.90 2.50 -15.44
C ALA A 124 12.26 2.39 -14.74
N PHE A 125 12.38 1.36 -13.92
CA PHE A 125 13.61 0.96 -13.24
C PHE A 125 14.09 -0.37 -13.81
N GLN A 126 15.36 -0.46 -14.17
CA GLN A 126 15.99 -1.69 -14.67
C GLN A 126 17.02 -2.21 -13.66
N PHE A 127 16.97 -3.51 -13.39
CA PHE A 127 17.83 -4.17 -12.40
C PHE A 127 18.81 -5.12 -13.08
N GLY A 128 20.09 -4.82 -12.91
CA GLY A 128 21.22 -5.63 -13.36
C GLY A 128 21.27 -7.01 -12.69
N LYS A 129 22.16 -7.86 -13.21
CA LYS A 129 22.27 -9.25 -12.76
C LYS A 129 22.94 -9.29 -11.39
N LEU A 130 22.21 -9.77 -10.39
CA LEU A 130 22.72 -10.01 -9.05
C LEU A 130 22.35 -11.42 -8.60
N ARG A 131 23.33 -12.17 -8.08
CA ARG A 131 23.15 -13.54 -7.59
C ARG A 131 23.79 -13.67 -6.21
N SER A 132 23.05 -13.21 -5.20
CA SER A 132 23.35 -13.36 -3.78
C SER A 132 22.37 -14.40 -3.22
N THR A 133 22.84 -15.66 -3.09
CA THR A 133 22.03 -16.88 -2.84
C THR A 133 21.02 -16.74 -1.71
N TRP A 134 21.34 -15.95 -0.68
CA TRP A 134 20.54 -15.80 0.54
C TRP A 134 19.80 -14.46 0.63
N ASN A 135 19.97 -13.56 -0.34
CA ASN A 135 19.51 -12.16 -0.23
C ASN A 135 18.76 -11.67 -1.49
N ILE A 136 19.39 -11.72 -2.67
CA ILE A 136 18.88 -11.11 -3.90
C ILE A 136 19.23 -11.97 -5.12
N MET A 137 18.22 -12.31 -5.93
CA MET A 137 18.40 -13.05 -7.17
C MET A 137 17.68 -12.34 -8.33
N GLN A 138 18.42 -11.51 -9.06
CA GLN A 138 17.97 -10.83 -10.28
C GLN A 138 18.48 -11.55 -11.54
N SER A 139 17.66 -11.54 -12.60
CA SER A 139 18.02 -12.16 -13.88
C SER A 139 19.09 -11.39 -14.64
N GLY A 140 19.13 -10.06 -14.49
CA GLY A 140 19.84 -9.12 -15.35
C GLY A 140 18.98 -8.43 -16.40
N SER A 141 17.68 -8.76 -16.47
CA SER A 141 16.68 -8.09 -17.31
C SER A 141 15.35 -7.90 -16.56
N ALA A 142 15.41 -7.87 -15.22
CA ALA A 142 14.24 -7.57 -14.41
C ALA A 142 13.97 -6.06 -14.42
N SER A 143 12.71 -5.68 -14.41
CA SER A 143 12.33 -4.26 -14.37
C SER A 143 11.05 -4.02 -13.60
N TYR A 144 10.94 -2.80 -13.08
CA TYR A 144 9.72 -2.24 -12.50
C TYR A 144 9.28 -1.04 -13.34
N ARG A 145 7.99 -0.94 -13.68
CA ARG A 145 7.47 0.14 -14.54
C ARG A 145 6.20 0.73 -13.96
N ILE A 146 6.12 2.06 -14.00
CA ILE A 146 4.99 2.88 -13.59
C ILE A 146 4.46 3.60 -14.83
N ASP A 147 3.27 3.23 -15.30
CA ASP A 147 2.57 3.91 -16.39
C ASP A 147 1.31 4.60 -15.85
N ARG A 148 1.06 5.86 -16.24
CA ARG A 148 -0.10 6.64 -15.82
C ARG A 148 -0.96 7.08 -17.00
N THR A 149 -2.28 7.10 -16.81
CA THR A 149 -3.22 7.55 -17.87
C THR A 149 -3.37 9.06 -17.97
N LEU A 150 -3.00 9.81 -16.92
CA LEU A 150 -2.87 11.26 -16.98
C LEU A 150 -1.45 11.61 -17.43
N PRO A 151 -1.27 12.38 -18.52
CA PRO A 151 0.05 12.90 -18.91
C PRO A 151 0.66 13.75 -17.77
N SER A 152 1.95 13.55 -17.51
CA SER A 152 2.68 14.25 -16.45
C SER A 152 4.11 14.56 -16.89
N ARG A 153 4.58 15.78 -16.61
CA ARG A 153 6.00 16.14 -16.77
C ARG A 153 6.80 15.40 -15.70
N THR A 154 7.83 14.65 -16.10
CA THR A 154 8.69 13.92 -15.15
C THR A 154 10.09 14.52 -15.12
N THR A 155 10.67 14.60 -13.93
CA THR A 155 12.08 14.92 -13.67
C THR A 155 12.69 13.74 -12.91
N LEU A 156 13.88 13.30 -13.33
CA LEU A 156 14.60 12.19 -12.70
C LEU A 156 15.73 12.71 -11.82
N ASP A 157 15.97 12.00 -10.73
CA ASP A 157 17.23 12.00 -9.99
C ASP A 157 17.93 10.67 -10.30
N GLU A 158 18.84 10.68 -11.27
CA GLU A 158 19.54 9.47 -11.71
C GLU A 158 20.55 8.98 -10.66
N GLN A 159 21.06 9.87 -9.81
CA GLN A 159 22.06 9.57 -8.78
C GLN A 159 21.40 8.99 -7.53
N GLY A 160 20.30 9.58 -7.07
CA GLY A 160 19.45 9.06 -5.99
C GLY A 160 18.54 7.90 -6.42
N LEU A 161 18.41 7.63 -7.72
CA LEU A 161 17.45 6.67 -8.30
C LEU A 161 16.00 7.04 -7.94
N GLY A 162 15.69 8.33 -8.00
CA GLY A 162 14.40 8.92 -7.68
C GLY A 162 13.74 9.62 -8.86
N TYR A 163 12.45 9.95 -8.71
CA TYR A 163 11.70 10.73 -9.68
C TYR A 163 10.65 11.61 -9.03
N VAL A 164 10.28 12.66 -9.76
CA VAL A 164 9.12 13.51 -9.50
C VAL A 164 8.34 13.67 -10.79
N SER A 165 7.07 13.27 -10.78
CA SER A 165 6.11 13.46 -11.88
C SER A 165 5.04 14.47 -11.48
N GLU A 166 4.81 15.48 -12.31
CA GLU A 166 3.93 16.61 -12.05
C GLU A 166 2.83 16.71 -13.10
N ALA A 167 1.58 16.95 -12.69
CA ALA A 167 0.47 17.23 -13.57
C ALA A 167 -0.51 18.22 -12.94
N SER A 168 -1.24 18.98 -13.77
CA SER A 168 -2.38 19.77 -13.34
C SER A 168 -3.66 19.14 -13.87
N LEU A 169 -4.72 19.15 -13.06
CA LEU A 169 -6.04 18.62 -13.42
C LEU A 169 -7.14 19.55 -12.93
N THR A 170 -7.97 20.04 -13.84
CA THR A 170 -9.19 20.80 -13.51
C THR A 170 -10.40 19.87 -13.52
N LEU A 171 -11.07 19.79 -12.37
CA LEU A 171 -12.34 19.11 -12.19
C LEU A 171 -13.48 20.10 -12.45
N ALA A 172 -14.51 19.69 -13.19
CA ALA A 172 -15.73 20.49 -13.32
C ALA A 172 -16.44 20.67 -11.96
N ALA A 173 -17.32 21.66 -11.84
CA ALA A 173 -18.21 21.83 -10.69
C ALA A 173 -19.01 20.54 -10.43
N LYS A 174 -19.03 20.06 -9.17
CA LYS A 174 -19.57 18.75 -8.76
C LYS A 174 -19.06 17.54 -9.56
N GLY A 175 -17.98 17.71 -10.32
CA GLY A 175 -17.44 16.73 -11.25
C GLY A 175 -16.45 15.76 -10.60
N GLN A 176 -16.14 14.67 -11.30
CA GLN A 176 -15.12 13.71 -10.87
C GLN A 176 -14.24 13.27 -12.03
N GLN A 177 -13.01 12.89 -11.72
CA GLN A 177 -12.07 12.31 -12.66
C GLN A 177 -11.40 11.07 -12.06
N ASP A 178 -11.25 10.02 -12.86
CA ASP A 178 -10.37 8.90 -12.53
C ASP A 178 -9.02 9.06 -13.25
N ILE A 179 -7.93 8.79 -12.54
CA ILE A 179 -6.59 8.56 -13.07
C ILE A 179 -6.24 7.11 -12.73
N TYR A 180 -5.59 6.40 -13.65
CA TYR A 180 -5.11 5.04 -13.42
C TYR A 180 -3.60 5.00 -13.52
N THR A 181 -2.95 4.43 -12.50
CA THR A 181 -1.54 4.05 -12.54
C THR A 181 -1.44 2.54 -12.63
N LEU A 182 -0.65 2.01 -13.56
CA LEU A 182 -0.24 0.62 -13.61
C LEU A 182 1.16 0.51 -13.00
N GLN A 183 1.32 -0.41 -12.05
CA GLN A 183 2.60 -0.73 -11.42
C GLN A 183 2.96 -2.17 -11.78
N SER A 184 4.01 -2.36 -12.57
CA SER A 184 4.34 -3.64 -13.20
C SER A 184 5.74 -4.10 -12.83
N TYR A 185 5.90 -5.29 -12.26
CA TYR A 185 7.19 -5.92 -12.01
C TYR A 185 7.35 -7.17 -12.87
N VAL A 186 8.45 -7.27 -13.62
CA VAL A 186 8.78 -8.42 -14.47
C VAL A 186 10.18 -8.94 -14.15
N HIS A 187 10.33 -10.26 -14.07
CA HIS A 187 11.58 -10.89 -13.60
C HIS A 187 12.64 -11.00 -14.70
N SER A 188 12.27 -10.80 -15.97
CA SER A 188 13.15 -10.93 -17.14
C SER A 188 12.52 -10.28 -18.37
N SER A 189 13.31 -10.11 -19.44
CA SER A 189 12.80 -9.74 -20.76
C SER A 189 11.74 -10.71 -21.30
N ALA A 190 11.85 -12.01 -21.02
CA ALA A 190 10.84 -13.00 -21.41
C ALA A 190 9.51 -12.82 -20.65
N ASP A 191 9.55 -12.48 -19.35
CA ASP A 191 8.36 -12.07 -18.61
C ASP A 191 7.80 -10.75 -19.22
N ALA A 192 8.66 -9.78 -19.55
CA ALA A 192 8.24 -8.51 -20.16
C ALA A 192 7.47 -8.74 -21.47
N SER A 193 8.04 -9.47 -22.43
CA SER A 193 7.38 -9.80 -23.71
C SER A 193 6.07 -10.58 -23.51
N ARG A 194 6.03 -11.51 -22.54
CA ARG A 194 4.84 -12.32 -22.26
C ARG A 194 3.66 -11.50 -21.72
N PHE A 195 3.93 -10.51 -20.88
CA PHE A 195 2.89 -9.70 -20.22
C PHE A 195 2.59 -8.38 -20.93
N GLU A 196 3.39 -7.97 -21.92
CA GLU A 196 3.22 -6.69 -22.64
C GLU A 196 1.82 -6.53 -23.26
N GLN A 197 1.26 -7.55 -23.91
CA GLN A 197 -0.09 -7.46 -24.48
C GLN A 197 -1.17 -7.26 -23.39
N SER A 198 -1.01 -7.90 -22.23
CA SER A 198 -1.89 -7.71 -21.07
C SER A 198 -1.79 -6.28 -20.54
N ARG A 199 -0.56 -5.78 -20.35
CA ARG A 199 -0.28 -4.41 -19.90
C ARG A 199 -0.89 -3.36 -20.84
N GLN A 200 -0.77 -3.54 -22.15
CA GLN A 200 -1.39 -2.64 -23.15
C GLN A 200 -2.92 -2.72 -23.12
N ALA A 201 -3.51 -3.91 -22.93
CA ALA A 201 -4.96 -4.05 -22.77
C ALA A 201 -5.46 -3.38 -21.48
N LEU A 202 -4.68 -3.45 -20.39
CA LEU A 202 -4.95 -2.76 -19.13
C LEU A 202 -4.85 -1.23 -19.28
N LEU A 203 -3.87 -0.71 -20.04
CA LEU A 203 -3.79 0.73 -20.37
C LEU A 203 -4.97 1.21 -21.23
N ALA A 204 -5.41 0.41 -22.19
CA ALA A 204 -6.54 0.75 -23.05
C ALA A 204 -7.90 0.65 -22.33
N ARG A 205 -8.02 -0.19 -21.29
CA ARG A 205 -9.29 -0.46 -20.58
C ARG A 205 -9.13 -0.55 -19.04
N PRO A 206 -8.53 0.47 -18.37
CA PRO A 206 -8.10 0.36 -16.98
C PRO A 206 -9.26 0.28 -15.98
N ARG A 207 -10.49 0.61 -16.40
CA ARG A 207 -11.73 0.45 -15.63
C ARG A 207 -12.17 -1.01 -15.44
N GLN A 208 -11.73 -1.96 -16.29
CA GLN A 208 -12.25 -3.32 -16.28
C GLN A 208 -11.93 -4.14 -15.00
N PRO A 209 -10.70 -4.11 -14.45
CA PRO A 209 -10.37 -4.86 -13.23
C PRO A 209 -11.21 -4.48 -12.01
N PHE A 210 -11.60 -3.20 -11.91
CA PHE A 210 -12.44 -2.66 -10.83
C PHE A 210 -13.92 -3.01 -11.00
N ARG A 211 -14.46 -2.93 -12.24
CA ARG A 211 -15.87 -3.26 -12.53
C ARG A 211 -16.25 -4.71 -12.22
N ARG A 212 -15.31 -5.66 -12.35
CA ARG A 212 -15.56 -7.08 -12.05
C ARG A 212 -15.66 -7.40 -10.54
N ARG A 213 -15.36 -6.43 -9.67
CA ARG A 213 -15.28 -6.62 -8.21
C ARG A 213 -16.35 -5.86 -7.43
N HIS A 214 -16.96 -4.84 -8.05
CA HIS A 214 -18.12 -4.11 -7.52
C HIS A 214 -19.30 -4.27 -8.48
N PRO A 215 -20.24 -5.20 -8.25
CA PRO A 215 -21.56 -5.09 -8.86
C PRO A 215 -22.22 -3.78 -8.37
N PRO A 216 -23.07 -3.13 -9.18
CA PRO A 216 -23.83 -1.98 -8.71
C PRO A 216 -24.65 -2.36 -7.47
N LEU A 217 -24.73 -1.46 -6.48
CA LEU A 217 -25.41 -1.67 -5.19
C LEU A 217 -26.96 -1.66 -5.30
N GLY A 218 -27.52 -2.17 -6.40
CA GLY A 218 -28.95 -2.37 -6.60
C GLY A 218 -29.26 -3.85 -6.76
N GLY A 219 -29.78 -4.49 -5.70
CA GLY A 219 -30.41 -5.82 -5.81
C GLY A 219 -29.84 -6.96 -4.96
N LEU A 220 -29.33 -6.72 -3.75
CA LEU A 220 -29.13 -7.78 -2.74
C LEU A 220 -30.09 -7.58 -1.56
N PRO A 221 -31.15 -8.40 -1.41
CA PRO A 221 -32.00 -8.36 -0.23
C PRO A 221 -31.27 -9.01 0.96
N GLY A 222 -31.21 -8.32 2.11
CA GLY A 222 -30.81 -8.93 3.38
C GLY A 222 -29.65 -8.31 4.15
N ALA A 223 -29.05 -7.21 3.68
CA ALA A 223 -28.06 -6.48 4.48
C ALA A 223 -28.73 -5.69 5.63
N ARG A 224 -28.95 -6.35 6.78
CA ARG A 224 -29.34 -5.64 8.02
C ARG A 224 -28.15 -4.81 8.55
N PRO A 225 -28.32 -3.52 8.86
CA PRO A 225 -27.33 -2.78 9.62
C PRO A 225 -27.17 -3.37 11.03
N LEU A 226 -25.94 -3.43 11.55
CA LEU A 226 -25.77 -3.44 13.00
C LEU A 226 -26.17 -2.04 13.50
N GLN A 227 -27.28 -1.96 14.22
CA GLN A 227 -27.69 -0.72 14.87
C GLN A 227 -26.67 -0.36 15.96
N SER A 228 -26.14 0.85 15.87
CA SER A 228 -25.61 1.58 17.02
C SER A 228 -26.71 1.69 18.07
N GLY A 229 -26.40 1.40 19.33
CA GLY A 229 -27.35 1.57 20.43
C GLY A 229 -27.72 3.04 20.60
N ASP A 230 -29.01 3.29 20.83
CA ASP A 230 -29.57 4.60 21.20
C ASP A 230 -30.22 4.49 22.59
N PRO A 231 -30.32 5.58 23.38
CA PRO A 231 -30.56 5.50 24.81
C PRO A 231 -32.03 5.67 25.23
N GLY A 232 -32.38 5.11 26.39
CA GLY A 232 -33.29 5.77 27.34
C GLY A 232 -34.55 5.03 27.78
N VAL A 233 -34.77 5.04 29.10
CA VAL A 233 -36.06 4.99 29.84
C VAL A 233 -36.86 3.68 29.74
N GLY A 234 -37.37 3.07 30.83
CA GLY A 234 -37.33 3.43 32.26
C GLY A 234 -38.20 2.46 33.09
N ALA A 235 -38.51 2.87 34.33
CA ALA A 235 -39.21 2.11 35.39
C ALA A 235 -38.40 0.93 36.00
N ALA A 236 -38.28 0.68 37.31
CA ALA A 236 -38.63 1.29 38.59
C ALA A 236 -39.04 0.15 39.53
N HIS A 237 -38.33 -0.05 40.64
CA HIS A 237 -38.94 -0.62 41.85
C HIS A 237 -38.20 -0.15 43.10
N ARG A 238 -38.95 0.16 44.16
CA ARG A 238 -38.42 0.60 45.46
C ARG A 238 -37.88 -0.58 46.27
N GLY A 239 -36.84 -0.32 47.06
CA GLY A 239 -36.40 -1.15 48.18
C GLY A 239 -35.57 -0.28 49.13
N GLN A 240 -36.01 -0.15 50.38
CA GLN A 240 -35.48 0.80 51.37
C GLN A 240 -34.94 0.02 52.57
N GLY A 241 -33.79 0.41 53.12
CA GLY A 241 -33.17 -0.25 54.27
C GLY A 241 -31.84 0.38 54.68
N ASP A 242 -31.83 1.05 55.83
CA ASP A 242 -30.66 1.68 56.45
C ASP A 242 -29.68 0.65 57.05
N GLY A 243 -28.41 1.05 57.25
CA GLY A 243 -27.48 0.29 58.11
C GLY A 243 -25.98 0.48 57.84
N ASP A 244 -25.41 1.60 58.31
CA ASP A 244 -23.97 1.69 58.69
C ASP A 244 -23.91 1.64 60.23
N PRO A 245 -22.96 0.94 60.87
CA PRO A 245 -21.74 1.65 61.24
C PRO A 245 -20.41 0.83 61.30
N GLN A 246 -19.35 1.49 60.82
CA GLN A 246 -18.02 1.64 61.48
C GLN A 246 -16.89 0.59 61.41
N ARG A 247 -15.66 1.17 61.43
CA ARG A 247 -14.33 0.67 61.91
C ARG A 247 -13.53 -0.30 61.01
N GLN A 248 -12.19 -0.27 60.94
CA GLN A 248 -11.14 0.75 61.29
C GLN A 248 -9.74 0.27 60.78
N LEU A 249 -8.71 1.12 60.89
CA LEU A 249 -7.25 0.81 60.97
C LEU A 249 -6.42 0.34 59.73
N ALA A 250 -5.65 1.31 59.20
CA ALA A 250 -4.18 1.40 59.19
C ALA A 250 -3.22 0.41 58.46
N LEU A 251 -2.31 1.03 57.69
CA LEU A 251 -0.98 0.61 57.18
C LEU A 251 0.06 0.42 58.33
N PRO A 252 1.26 -0.24 58.19
CA PRO A 252 2.27 0.09 57.15
C PRO A 252 3.37 -0.93 56.67
N ARG A 253 3.94 -0.59 55.50
CA ARG A 253 5.32 -0.76 54.95
C ARG A 253 6.34 -1.74 55.58
N ARG A 254 7.07 -2.48 54.71
CA ARG A 254 8.56 -2.59 54.68
C ARG A 254 9.13 -3.01 53.30
N ARG A 255 10.45 -2.84 53.10
CA ARG A 255 11.26 -3.18 51.90
C ARG A 255 12.08 -4.47 52.15
N HIS A 256 12.90 -5.11 51.29
CA HIS A 256 13.53 -4.90 49.95
C HIS A 256 14.16 -6.28 49.52
N PRO A 257 15.00 -6.46 48.46
CA PRO A 257 15.07 -5.89 47.09
C PRO A 257 15.25 -6.98 45.97
N ALA A 258 15.50 -6.52 44.73
CA ALA A 258 16.28 -7.16 43.65
C ALA A 258 15.74 -8.38 42.83
N ARG A 259 15.49 -8.13 41.54
CA ARG A 259 16.33 -8.67 40.43
C ARG A 259 16.20 -7.81 39.17
N ARG A 260 17.29 -7.70 38.40
CA ARG A 260 17.35 -6.93 37.14
C ARG A 260 16.65 -7.69 36.01
N GLY A 261 15.79 -7.00 35.26
CA GLY A 261 15.32 -7.39 33.94
C GLY A 261 15.10 -6.13 33.12
N HIS A 262 15.73 -6.00 31.96
CA HIS A 262 15.54 -4.85 31.08
C HIS A 262 14.13 -4.88 30.48
N PRO A 263 13.29 -3.85 30.67
CA PRO A 263 12.02 -3.77 29.95
C PRO A 263 12.29 -3.41 28.49
N LEU A 264 11.73 -4.20 27.58
CA LEU A 264 11.59 -3.84 26.17
C LEU A 264 10.85 -2.50 26.07
N GLN A 265 11.53 -1.46 25.57
CA GLN A 265 10.87 -0.19 25.29
C GLN A 265 9.97 -0.32 24.06
N HIS A 266 8.72 -0.71 24.30
CA HIS A 266 7.63 -0.44 23.36
C HIS A 266 7.45 1.09 23.24
N ARG A 267 8.15 1.70 22.26
CA ARG A 267 7.78 3.04 21.80
C ARG A 267 6.53 2.95 20.92
N PRO A 268 5.57 3.88 21.07
CA PRO A 268 4.29 3.80 20.41
C PRO A 268 4.42 3.97 18.89
N LEU A 269 3.57 3.25 18.16
CA LEU A 269 3.44 3.37 16.71
C LEU A 269 2.87 4.77 16.37
N VAL A 270 3.75 5.72 16.03
CA VAL A 270 3.31 6.99 15.45
C VAL A 270 2.65 6.68 14.11
N ARG A 271 1.33 6.92 14.00
CA ARG A 271 0.56 6.79 12.75
C ARG A 271 1.06 7.81 11.72
N ARG A 272 2.16 7.50 11.02
CA ARG A 272 2.45 8.09 9.71
C ARG A 272 1.54 7.40 8.69
N GLY A 273 0.89 8.18 7.83
CA GLY A 273 -0.04 7.66 6.85
C GLY A 273 0.66 6.70 5.88
N LEU A 274 0.20 5.45 5.82
CA LEU A 274 0.69 4.46 4.87
C LEU A 274 0.26 4.87 3.46
N GLY A 275 1.22 5.29 2.63
CA GLY A 275 1.00 5.37 1.18
C GLY A 275 0.83 3.97 0.60
N LEU A 276 -0.05 3.83 -0.41
CA LEU A 276 -0.38 2.54 -1.03
C LEU A 276 0.85 1.76 -1.55
N GLY A 277 1.91 2.43 -1.98
CA GLY A 277 3.18 1.80 -2.37
C GLY A 277 3.84 0.96 -1.27
N GLN A 278 3.52 1.18 0.02
CA GLN A 278 4.01 0.34 1.12
C GLN A 278 3.27 -1.01 1.25
N LEU A 279 2.08 -1.17 0.64
CA LEU A 279 1.34 -2.43 0.71
C LEU A 279 1.72 -3.42 -0.42
N GLU A 280 2.10 -2.92 -1.61
CA GLU A 280 2.44 -3.79 -2.75
C GLU A 280 3.69 -4.64 -2.50
N ALA A 281 4.67 -4.11 -1.77
CA ALA A 281 5.92 -4.82 -1.46
C ALA A 281 5.75 -6.12 -0.65
N ARG A 282 4.53 -6.43 -0.16
CA ARG A 282 4.19 -7.71 0.48
C ARG A 282 3.41 -8.70 -0.39
N LEU A 283 2.88 -8.29 -1.54
CA LEU A 283 1.82 -9.05 -2.26
C LEU A 283 2.24 -9.60 -3.64
N CYS A 284 3.47 -9.36 -4.09
CA CYS A 284 3.98 -9.86 -5.38
C CYS A 284 4.21 -11.39 -5.48
N HIS A 285 3.76 -12.18 -4.49
CA HIS A 285 3.87 -13.64 -4.49
C HIS A 285 2.49 -14.28 -4.22
N GLY A 286 2.07 -15.15 -5.15
CA GLY A 286 0.79 -15.85 -5.09
C GLY A 286 0.68 -16.83 -3.91
N PRO A 287 -0.54 -17.34 -3.64
CA PRO A 287 -0.83 -18.08 -2.41
C PRO A 287 0.00 -19.36 -2.27
N LEU A 288 0.61 -19.52 -1.09
CA LEU A 288 1.19 -20.78 -0.63
C LEU A 288 0.08 -21.83 -0.47
N GLN A 289 0.15 -22.90 -1.25
CA GLN A 289 -0.65 -24.10 -0.97
C GLN A 289 -0.09 -24.83 0.26
N PRO A 290 -0.93 -25.24 1.22
CA PRO A 290 -0.49 -26.06 2.35
C PRO A 290 -0.11 -27.46 1.85
N ARG A 291 1.05 -27.97 2.27
CA ARG A 291 1.44 -29.36 1.98
C ARG A 291 0.61 -30.31 2.84
N GLY A 292 -0.22 -31.12 2.20
CA GLY A 292 -0.78 -32.32 2.81
C GLY A 292 0.31 -33.36 3.05
N SER A 293 0.31 -33.96 4.24
CA SER A 293 1.23 -35.03 4.61
C SER A 293 0.88 -36.32 3.84
N GLN A 294 1.83 -36.89 3.12
CA GLN A 294 1.82 -38.32 2.82
C GLN A 294 3.17 -38.95 3.20
N GLU A 295 3.08 -39.79 4.23
CA GLU A 295 4.11 -40.70 4.70
C GLU A 295 4.17 -41.90 3.76
N GLN A 296 5.31 -42.17 3.12
CA GLN A 296 5.56 -43.45 2.45
C GLN A 296 6.75 -44.14 3.12
N ARG A 297 6.43 -45.19 3.87
CA ARG A 297 7.41 -46.12 4.44
C ARG A 297 8.13 -46.87 3.32
N ALA A 298 9.45 -46.93 3.40
CA ALA A 298 10.22 -47.87 2.61
C ALA A 298 9.90 -49.31 3.02
N ARG A 299 9.86 -50.21 2.03
CA ARG A 299 10.11 -51.65 2.22
C ARG A 299 11.19 -52.08 1.23
N HIS A 300 12.06 -52.98 1.67
CA HIS A 300 12.92 -53.80 0.82
C HIS A 300 12.03 -54.55 -0.22
N VAL A 301 12.51 -54.94 -1.39
CA VAL A 301 13.80 -55.61 -1.72
C VAL A 301 14.46 -54.98 -2.93
#